data_AF-A0A9D2THD3-F1
#
_entry.id   AF-A0A9D2THD3-F1
#
_cell.length_a   1.000
_cell.length_b   1.000
_cell.length_c   1.000
_cell.angle_alpha   90.00
_cell.angle_beta   90.00
_cell.angle_gamma   90.00
#
_symmetry.space_group_name_H-M   'P 1'
#
loop_
_entity.id
_entity.type
_entity.pdbx_description
1 polymer ?
#
loop_
_entity_poly.entity_id
_entity_poly.type
_entity_poly.pdbx_seq_one_letter_code
_entity_poly.pdbx_strand_id
1 'polypeptide(L)'
;MLALLGWGLPWATGASWSQIAATVGNLPVWALPAMAVLGAAALLLETMTVRAAVPGARYGTTLLGHTASQGASLALPGGSVLGLGLLAWALRRTGIALPVVVTGILAASLVEMALTSVLVPLLGGGALLLGSAVTPAISLRTGWLWAALLAVAGAALALILCAVLLRRGVLTVLLSRAEGLVPGGTAAEVLRQRDALVGMLRGRAVALALPTLAARAAQWAALWLAIEAVGAEVPLLFTLAVFALGRVLALVPLTPGGAGISETVSGAVLVALGVASADAAAAMLLLLVAMLVVPLLAGGAAVALALARVPSRAAAD
;
A
#
# COMPACT_ATOMS: atom_id res chain seq x y z
N MET A 1 -1.81 -15.69 -6.10
CA MET A 1 -2.89 -14.87 -5.50
C MET A 1 -4.20 -15.63 -5.42
N LEU A 2 -4.88 -15.92 -6.54
CA LEU A 2 -6.20 -16.60 -6.52
C LEU A 2 -6.17 -17.97 -5.83
N ALA A 3 -5.12 -18.78 -6.02
CA ALA A 3 -4.96 -20.05 -5.30
C ALA A 3 -4.73 -19.86 -3.79
N LEU A 4 -4.01 -18.81 -3.38
CA LEU A 4 -3.78 -18.49 -1.96
C LEU A 4 -5.04 -17.94 -1.30
N LEU A 5 -5.87 -17.17 -2.01
CA LEU A 5 -7.17 -16.74 -1.52
C LEU A 5 -8.18 -17.90 -1.51
N GLY A 6 -8.19 -18.70 -2.57
CA GLY A 6 -9.06 -19.86 -2.77
C GLY A 6 -8.86 -20.97 -1.74
N TRP A 7 -7.61 -21.21 -1.33
CA TRP A 7 -7.28 -22.26 -0.36
C TRP A 7 -6.91 -21.70 1.01
N GLY A 8 -6.10 -20.64 1.05
CA GLY A 8 -5.54 -20.09 2.29
C GLY A 8 -6.58 -19.45 3.18
N LEU A 9 -7.54 -18.71 2.63
CA LEU A 9 -8.54 -18.01 3.44
C LEU A 9 -9.48 -18.97 4.19
N PRO A 10 -10.09 -19.99 3.56
CA PRO A 10 -10.83 -21.05 4.26
C PRO A 10 -9.97 -21.77 5.31
N TRP A 11 -8.74 -22.13 4.93
CA TRP A 11 -7.83 -22.89 5.80
C TRP A 11 -7.45 -22.10 7.06
N ALA A 12 -7.13 -20.82 6.93
CA ALA A 12 -6.66 -20.00 8.05
C ALA A 12 -7.79 -19.53 8.97
N THR A 13 -8.99 -19.34 8.42
CA THR A 13 -10.17 -18.97 9.22
C THR A 13 -10.88 -20.18 9.81
N GLY A 14 -10.70 -21.37 9.21
CA GLY A 14 -11.42 -22.59 9.56
C GLY A 14 -12.83 -22.68 8.98
N ALA A 15 -13.21 -21.77 8.07
CA ALA A 15 -14.52 -21.76 7.44
C ALA A 15 -14.53 -22.55 6.11
N SER A 16 -15.69 -23.10 5.74
CA SER A 16 -15.91 -23.67 4.41
C SER A 16 -16.45 -22.63 3.42
N TRP A 17 -16.21 -22.83 2.12
CA TRP A 17 -16.70 -21.91 1.08
C TRP A 17 -18.21 -21.72 1.08
N SER A 18 -18.99 -22.73 1.45
CA SER A 18 -20.45 -22.61 1.55
C SER A 18 -20.86 -21.67 2.69
N GLN A 19 -20.17 -21.73 3.84
CA GLN A 19 -20.40 -20.82 4.97
C GLN A 19 -20.02 -19.38 4.62
N ILE A 20 -18.87 -19.21 3.96
CA ILE A 20 -18.41 -17.89 3.50
C ILE A 20 -19.41 -17.32 2.49
N ALA A 21 -19.84 -18.11 1.51
CA ALA A 21 -20.80 -17.69 0.50
C ALA A 21 -22.17 -17.33 1.10
N ALA A 22 -22.65 -18.09 2.09
CA ALA A 22 -23.88 -17.78 2.81
C ALA A 22 -23.77 -16.44 3.56
N THR A 23 -22.63 -16.20 4.22
CA THR A 23 -22.36 -14.94 4.93
C THR A 23 -22.31 -13.77 3.96
N VAL A 24 -21.58 -13.91 2.85
CA VAL A 24 -21.48 -12.91 1.78
C VAL A 24 -22.86 -12.62 1.18
N GLY A 25 -23.70 -13.64 1.00
CA GLY A 25 -25.08 -13.49 0.50
C GLY A 25 -26.00 -12.71 1.43
N ASN A 26 -25.68 -12.63 2.72
CA ASN A 26 -26.44 -11.91 3.75
C ASN A 26 -25.85 -10.53 4.09
N LEU A 27 -24.79 -10.10 3.39
CA LEU A 27 -24.19 -8.79 3.63
C LEU A 27 -25.17 -7.66 3.33
N PRO A 28 -25.09 -6.54 4.07
CA PRO A 28 -25.92 -5.39 3.79
C PRO A 28 -25.54 -4.78 2.44
N VAL A 29 -26.54 -4.27 1.72
CA VAL A 29 -26.39 -3.72 0.35
C VAL A 29 -25.39 -2.56 0.27
N TRP A 30 -25.10 -1.88 1.38
CA TRP A 30 -24.14 -0.79 1.44
C TRP A 30 -22.69 -1.27 1.46
N ALA A 31 -22.41 -2.52 1.84
CA ALA A 31 -21.05 -3.01 2.08
C ALA A 31 -20.17 -2.89 0.83
N LEU A 32 -20.62 -3.43 -0.30
CA LEU A 32 -19.88 -3.39 -1.56
C LEU A 32 -19.67 -1.95 -2.09
N PRO A 33 -20.70 -1.09 -2.20
CA PRO A 33 -20.51 0.32 -2.55
C PRO A 33 -19.56 1.07 -1.61
N ALA A 34 -19.62 0.83 -0.30
CA ALA A 34 -18.71 1.46 0.65
C ALA A 34 -17.25 1.07 0.39
N MET A 35 -16.97 -0.21 0.15
CA MET A 35 -15.62 -0.68 -0.21
C MET A 35 -15.15 -0.07 -1.53
N ALA A 36 -16.04 0.04 -2.53
CA ALA A 36 -15.73 0.65 -3.80
C ALA A 36 -15.36 2.15 -3.65
N VAL A 37 -16.15 2.90 -2.88
CA VAL A 37 -15.92 4.32 -2.60
C VAL A 37 -14.63 4.53 -1.82
N LEU A 38 -14.37 3.73 -0.79
CA LEU A 38 -13.15 3.86 0.03
C LEU A 38 -11.89 3.46 -0.75
N GLY A 39 -11.96 2.40 -1.57
CA GLY A 39 -10.87 2.04 -2.47
C GLY A 39 -10.57 3.13 -3.50
N ALA A 40 -11.62 3.70 -4.10
CA ALA A 40 -11.47 4.82 -5.03
C ALA A 40 -10.90 6.06 -4.33
N ALA A 41 -11.41 6.41 -3.15
CA ALA A 41 -10.91 7.53 -2.36
C ALA A 41 -9.42 7.37 -2.04
N ALA A 42 -8.99 6.17 -1.61
CA ALA A 42 -7.58 5.88 -1.36
C ALA A 42 -6.72 6.11 -2.62
N LEU A 43 -7.15 5.62 -3.79
CA LEU A 43 -6.44 5.83 -5.06
C LEU A 43 -6.34 7.32 -5.45
N LEU A 44 -7.43 8.08 -5.28
CA LEU A 44 -7.46 9.51 -5.59
C LEU A 44 -6.53 10.29 -4.65
N LEU A 45 -6.48 9.93 -3.37
CA LEU A 45 -5.59 10.51 -2.36
C LEU A 45 -4.12 10.16 -2.63
N GLU A 46 -3.80 8.92 -2.97
CA GLU A 46 -2.44 8.54 -3.37
C GLU A 46 -2.00 9.30 -4.64
N THR A 47 -2.91 9.52 -5.58
CA THR A 47 -2.65 10.35 -6.77
C THR A 47 -2.30 11.79 -6.38
N MET A 48 -2.92 12.35 -5.34
CA MET A 48 -2.54 13.67 -4.81
C MET A 48 -1.10 13.69 -4.30
N THR A 49 -0.66 12.62 -3.62
CA THR A 49 0.75 12.48 -3.18
C THR A 49 1.70 12.52 -4.36
N VAL A 50 1.44 11.72 -5.40
CA VAL A 50 2.29 11.69 -6.60
C VAL A 50 2.30 13.06 -7.29
N ARG A 51 1.15 13.73 -7.38
CA ARG A 51 1.05 15.07 -7.97
C ARG A 51 1.83 16.11 -7.15
N ALA A 52 1.76 16.05 -5.83
CA ALA A 52 2.51 16.93 -4.94
C ALA A 52 4.03 16.71 -5.08
N ALA A 53 4.44 15.47 -5.35
CA ALA A 53 5.83 15.08 -5.56
C ALA A 53 6.38 15.45 -6.94
N VAL A 54 5.52 15.62 -7.96
CA VAL A 54 5.94 15.98 -9.32
C VAL A 54 5.43 17.39 -9.66
N PRO A 55 6.19 18.46 -9.37
CA PRO A 55 5.81 19.82 -9.71
C PRO A 55 5.43 19.97 -11.20
N GLY A 56 4.31 20.66 -11.47
CA GLY A 56 3.82 20.88 -12.83
C GLY A 56 2.95 19.75 -13.39
N ALA A 57 2.81 18.63 -12.69
CA ALA A 57 1.94 17.54 -13.13
C ALA A 57 0.45 17.92 -13.04
N ARG A 58 -0.27 17.67 -14.15
CA ARG A 58 -1.73 17.81 -14.21
C ARG A 58 -2.39 16.62 -13.53
N TYR A 59 -3.44 16.87 -12.73
CA TYR A 59 -4.10 15.81 -11.97
C TYR A 59 -4.59 14.65 -12.83
N GLY A 60 -5.25 14.92 -13.97
CA GLY A 60 -5.76 13.85 -14.84
C GLY A 60 -4.66 12.94 -15.40
N THR A 61 -3.50 13.49 -15.76
CA THR A 61 -2.35 12.70 -16.21
C THR A 61 -1.77 11.88 -15.06
N THR A 62 -1.62 12.49 -13.88
CA THR A 62 -1.13 11.79 -12.70
C THR A 62 -2.08 10.66 -12.29
N LEU A 63 -3.40 10.90 -12.36
CA LEU A 63 -4.41 9.89 -12.03
C LEU A 63 -4.30 8.69 -12.94
N LEU A 64 -4.34 8.90 -14.26
CA LEU A 64 -4.22 7.81 -15.23
C LEU A 64 -2.89 7.06 -15.09
N GLY A 65 -1.78 7.78 -14.90
CA GLY A 65 -0.47 7.18 -14.72
C GLY A 65 -0.35 6.38 -13.42
N HIS A 66 -0.87 6.92 -12.31
CA HIS A 66 -0.84 6.28 -10.99
C HIS A 66 -1.72 5.04 -10.96
N THR A 67 -2.97 5.13 -11.43
CA THR A 67 -3.86 3.97 -11.44
C THR A 67 -3.35 2.87 -12.38
N ALA A 68 -2.82 3.21 -13.55
CA ALA A 68 -2.18 2.23 -14.43
C ALA A 68 -0.95 1.59 -13.76
N SER A 69 -0.14 2.38 -13.05
CA SER A 69 1.00 1.88 -12.27
C SER A 69 0.57 0.90 -11.19
N GLN A 70 -0.44 1.25 -10.40
CA GLN A 70 -0.96 0.40 -9.33
C GLN A 70 -1.57 -0.89 -9.88
N GLY A 71 -2.37 -0.80 -10.95
CA GLY A 71 -2.95 -1.98 -11.61
C GLY A 71 -1.88 -2.94 -12.13
N ALA A 72 -0.84 -2.42 -12.80
CA ALA A 72 0.28 -3.23 -13.28
C ALA A 72 1.05 -3.89 -12.12
N SER A 73 1.24 -3.15 -11.02
CA SER A 73 1.93 -3.62 -9.81
C SER A 73 1.21 -4.78 -9.12
N LEU A 74 -0.12 -4.79 -9.17
CA LEU A 74 -0.94 -5.86 -8.59
C LEU A 74 -1.12 -7.05 -9.55
N ALA A 75 -1.18 -6.80 -10.85
CA ALA A 75 -1.46 -7.84 -11.84
C ALA A 75 -0.24 -8.71 -12.18
N LEU A 76 0.97 -8.12 -12.18
CA LEU A 76 2.16 -8.76 -12.75
C LEU A 76 3.22 -9.06 -11.67
N PRO A 77 3.89 -10.23 -11.72
CA PRO A 77 5.11 -10.46 -10.95
C PRO A 77 6.18 -9.43 -11.33
N GLY A 78 6.75 -8.74 -10.34
CA GLY A 78 7.67 -7.61 -10.60
C GLY A 78 6.99 -6.37 -11.18
N GLY A 79 5.65 -6.32 -11.17
CA GLY A 79 4.85 -5.27 -11.77
C GLY A 79 5.11 -3.87 -11.20
N SER A 80 5.73 -3.75 -10.03
CA SER A 80 6.14 -2.47 -9.45
C SER A 80 7.10 -1.71 -10.36
N VAL A 81 8.08 -2.38 -10.96
CA VAL A 81 9.04 -1.74 -11.89
C VAL A 81 8.33 -1.27 -13.16
N LEU A 82 7.46 -2.13 -13.72
CA LEU A 82 6.67 -1.80 -14.91
C LEU A 82 5.69 -0.65 -14.62
N GLY A 83 5.04 -0.69 -13.46
CA GLY A 83 4.10 0.33 -13.02
C GLY A 83 4.77 1.69 -12.87
N LEU A 84 5.90 1.75 -12.18
CA LEU A 84 6.70 2.97 -12.08
C LEU A 84 7.15 3.49 -13.45
N GLY A 85 7.50 2.58 -14.36
CA GLY A 85 7.79 2.91 -15.76
C GLY A 85 6.59 3.53 -16.49
N LEU A 86 5.38 2.98 -16.32
CA LEU A 86 4.14 3.51 -16.89
C LEU A 86 3.80 4.90 -16.31
N LEU A 87 3.95 5.08 -15.00
CA LEU A 87 3.78 6.38 -14.36
C LEU A 87 4.78 7.40 -14.90
N ALA A 88 6.06 7.03 -14.98
CA ALA A 88 7.10 7.91 -15.51
C ALA A 88 6.84 8.27 -16.98
N TRP A 89 6.43 7.30 -17.80
CA TRP A 89 6.04 7.51 -19.19
C TRP A 89 4.86 8.47 -19.32
N ALA A 90 3.81 8.28 -18.52
CA ALA A 90 2.61 9.13 -18.55
C ALA A 90 2.95 10.58 -18.20
N LEU A 91 3.77 10.79 -17.16
CA LEU A 91 4.22 12.12 -16.75
C LEU A 91 5.14 12.77 -17.79
N ARG A 92 6.09 12.02 -18.36
CA ARG A 92 7.03 12.55 -19.37
C ARG A 92 6.35 12.97 -20.66
N ARG A 93 5.26 12.30 -21.05
CA ARG A 93 4.46 12.70 -22.23
C ARG A 93 3.89 14.11 -22.14
N THR A 94 3.81 14.69 -20.95
CA THR A 94 3.36 16.08 -20.74
C THR A 94 4.48 17.12 -20.78
N GLY A 95 5.72 16.71 -21.09
CA GLY A 95 6.89 17.59 -21.19
C GLY A 95 7.67 17.75 -19.88
N ILE A 96 7.31 17.02 -18.82
CA ILE A 96 8.04 17.08 -17.54
C ILE A 96 9.41 16.40 -17.70
N ALA A 97 10.46 17.09 -17.27
CA ALA A 97 11.83 16.58 -17.33
C ALA A 97 11.98 15.28 -16.52
N LEU A 98 12.70 14.29 -17.08
CA LEU A 98 12.92 12.98 -16.46
C LEU A 98 13.49 13.08 -15.03
N PRO A 99 14.49 13.96 -14.73
CA PRO A 99 14.98 14.11 -13.36
C PRO A 99 13.89 14.51 -12.36
N VAL A 100 12.97 15.40 -12.75
CA VAL A 100 11.86 15.84 -11.89
C VAL A 100 10.88 14.70 -11.64
N VAL A 101 10.57 13.92 -12.68
CA VAL A 101 9.71 12.73 -12.57
C VAL A 101 10.34 11.70 -11.64
N VAL A 102 11.62 11.38 -11.82
CA VAL A 102 12.34 10.39 -11.00
C VAL A 102 12.42 10.85 -9.54
N THR A 103 12.85 12.09 -9.28
CA THR A 103 12.90 12.62 -7.91
C THR A 103 11.51 12.61 -7.25
N GLY A 104 10.46 12.99 -7.99
CA GLY A 104 9.09 12.99 -7.47
C GLY A 104 8.55 11.60 -7.17
N ILE A 105 8.80 10.62 -8.05
CA ILE A 105 8.45 9.22 -7.79
C ILE A 105 9.18 8.72 -6.54
N LEU A 106 10.48 8.95 -6.43
CA LEU A 106 11.26 8.56 -5.26
C LEU A 106 10.73 9.22 -3.98
N ALA A 107 10.36 10.50 -4.03
CA ALA A 107 9.77 11.20 -2.88
C ALA A 107 8.42 10.62 -2.47
N ALA A 108 7.53 10.35 -3.44
CA ALA A 108 6.24 9.73 -3.17
C ALA A 108 6.40 8.33 -2.58
N SER A 109 7.25 7.48 -3.18
CA SER A 109 7.55 6.13 -2.67
C SER A 109 8.17 6.17 -1.27
N LEU A 110 9.04 7.13 -0.98
CA LEU A 110 9.65 7.24 0.34
C LEU A 110 8.64 7.64 1.41
N VAL A 111 7.76 8.59 1.11
CA VAL A 111 6.68 8.99 2.02
C VAL A 111 5.69 7.85 2.22
N GLU A 112 5.35 7.15 1.15
CA GLU A 112 4.51 5.96 1.22
C GLU A 112 5.14 4.87 2.09
N MET A 113 6.42 4.56 1.91
CA MET A 113 7.17 3.63 2.76
C MET A 113 7.18 4.09 4.23
N ALA A 114 7.49 5.36 4.49
CA ALA A 114 7.57 5.89 5.85
C ALA A 114 6.21 5.85 6.56
N LEU A 115 5.12 6.15 5.87
CA LEU A 115 3.80 6.17 6.50
C LEU A 115 3.18 4.77 6.57
N THR A 116 3.28 3.99 5.51
CA THR A 116 2.60 2.69 5.39
C THR A 116 3.38 1.57 6.04
N SER A 117 4.71 1.58 5.88
CA SER A 117 5.59 0.48 6.32
C SER A 117 6.24 0.75 7.68
N VAL A 118 6.19 1.99 8.17
CA VAL A 118 6.75 2.36 9.49
C VAL A 118 5.66 2.90 10.40
N LEU A 119 5.03 4.03 10.06
CA LEU A 119 4.07 4.68 10.97
C LEU A 119 2.86 3.78 11.28
N VAL A 120 2.23 3.19 10.27
CA VAL A 120 1.06 2.31 10.49
C VAL A 120 1.41 1.10 11.38
N PRO A 121 2.51 0.34 11.14
CA PRO A 121 2.97 -0.71 12.06
C PRO A 121 3.26 -0.24 13.48
N LEU A 122 3.88 0.93 13.66
CA LEU A 122 4.11 1.50 14.98
C LEU A 122 2.78 1.80 15.70
N LEU A 123 1.83 2.40 15.00
CA LEU A 123 0.49 2.69 15.53
C LEU A 123 -0.27 1.41 15.85
N GLY A 124 -0.22 0.40 14.99
CA GLY A 124 -0.90 -0.89 15.21
C GLY A 124 -0.29 -1.69 16.35
N GLY A 125 1.04 -1.73 16.46
CA GLY A 125 1.73 -2.35 17.61
C GLY A 125 1.39 -1.64 18.92
N GLY A 126 1.41 -0.30 18.91
CA GLY A 126 0.97 0.52 20.06
C GLY A 126 -0.49 0.28 20.42
N ALA A 127 -1.38 0.22 19.43
CA ALA A 127 -2.81 -0.04 19.62
C ALA A 127 -3.07 -1.44 20.20
N LEU A 128 -2.30 -2.45 19.79
CA LEU A 128 -2.38 -3.79 20.36
C LEU A 128 -1.95 -3.82 21.83
N LEU A 129 -0.84 -3.15 22.17
CA LEU A 129 -0.36 -3.04 23.54
C LEU A 129 -1.38 -2.30 24.43
N LEU A 130 -1.86 -1.14 23.98
CA LEU A 130 -2.87 -0.36 24.69
C LEU A 130 -4.19 -1.12 24.82
N GLY A 131 -4.67 -1.74 23.75
CA GLY A 131 -5.90 -2.55 23.75
C GLY A 131 -5.82 -3.72 24.73
N SER A 132 -4.67 -4.39 24.80
CA SER A 132 -4.45 -5.50 25.74
C SER A 132 -4.43 -5.06 27.21
N ALA A 133 -3.95 -3.86 27.49
CA ALA A 133 -3.96 -3.29 28.83
C ALA A 133 -5.36 -2.85 29.29
N VAL A 134 -6.18 -2.35 28.36
CA VAL A 134 -7.53 -1.83 28.65
C VAL A 134 -8.59 -2.94 28.65
N THR A 135 -8.43 -3.96 27.81
CA THR A 135 -9.37 -5.09 27.65
C THR A 135 -8.70 -6.43 27.97
N PRO A 136 -8.43 -6.74 29.26
CA PRO A 136 -7.68 -7.93 29.67
C PRO A 136 -8.41 -9.26 29.41
N ALA A 137 -9.71 -9.21 29.10
CA ALA A 137 -10.50 -10.39 28.74
C ALA A 137 -10.01 -11.07 27.44
N ILE A 138 -9.34 -10.33 26.55
CA ILE A 138 -8.70 -10.91 25.36
C ILE A 138 -7.33 -11.42 25.80
N SER A 139 -7.26 -12.71 26.16
CA SER A 139 -5.99 -13.41 26.41
C SER A 139 -5.17 -13.46 25.12
N LEU A 140 -4.41 -12.40 24.86
CA LEU A 140 -3.44 -12.40 23.78
C LEU A 140 -2.37 -13.44 24.11
N ARG A 141 -2.25 -14.45 23.25
CA ARG A 141 -1.18 -15.42 23.33
C ARG A 141 0.16 -14.67 23.29
N THR A 142 1.11 -15.03 24.14
CA THR A 142 2.43 -14.38 24.27
C THR A 142 3.12 -14.13 22.92
N GLY A 143 2.89 -14.98 21.92
CA GLY A 143 3.42 -14.81 20.56
C GLY A 143 2.97 -13.53 19.84
N TRP A 144 1.80 -12.98 20.16
CA TRP A 144 1.27 -11.78 19.50
C TRP A 144 1.96 -10.51 19.99
N LEU A 145 2.27 -10.46 21.29
CA LEU A 145 3.07 -9.38 21.87
C LEU A 145 4.47 -9.37 21.23
N TRP A 146 5.10 -10.54 21.07
CA TRP A 146 6.38 -10.65 20.37
C TRP A 146 6.30 -10.26 18.90
N ALA A 147 5.24 -10.65 18.19
CA ALA A 147 5.02 -10.26 16.80
C ALA A 147 4.87 -8.73 16.66
N ALA A 148 4.13 -8.10 17.58
CA ALA A 148 3.99 -6.64 17.64
C ALA A 148 5.33 -5.94 17.89
N LEU A 149 6.11 -6.46 18.85
CA LEU A 149 7.43 -5.94 19.19
C LEU A 149 8.41 -6.05 18.02
N LEU A 150 8.40 -7.20 17.32
CA LEU A 150 9.19 -7.42 16.11
C LEU A 150 8.77 -6.47 14.98
N ALA A 151 7.47 -6.25 14.77
CA ALA A 151 6.98 -5.31 13.78
C ALA A 151 7.43 -3.87 14.09
N VAL A 152 7.33 -3.44 15.35
CA VAL A 152 7.80 -2.13 15.84
C VAL A 152 9.31 -1.99 15.66
N ALA A 153 10.08 -3.00 16.05
CA ALA A 153 11.53 -3.00 15.91
C ALA A 153 11.98 -2.98 14.44
N GLY A 154 11.34 -3.78 13.59
CA GLY A 154 11.59 -3.79 12.14
C GLY A 154 11.29 -2.45 11.47
N ALA A 155 10.16 -1.84 11.82
CA ALA A 155 9.78 -0.49 11.36
C ALA A 155 10.83 0.55 11.80
N ALA A 156 11.21 0.55 13.08
CA ALA A 156 12.22 1.47 13.60
C ALA A 156 13.58 1.28 12.91
N LEU A 157 14.01 0.04 12.72
CA LEU A 157 15.24 -0.28 12.01
C LEU A 157 15.19 0.20 10.55
N ALA A 158 14.09 -0.05 9.83
CA ALA A 158 13.91 0.42 8.45
C ALA A 158 13.98 1.95 8.35
N LEU A 159 13.35 2.66 9.29
CA LEU A 159 13.42 4.12 9.36
C LEU A 159 14.85 4.61 9.63
N ILE A 160 15.56 4.00 10.57
CA ILE A 160 16.95 4.32 10.89
C ILE A 160 17.84 4.09 9.67
N LEU A 161 17.74 2.94 9.02
CA LEU A 161 18.53 2.60 7.84
C LEU A 161 18.25 3.57 6.69
N CYS A 162 16.98 3.90 6.44
CA CYS A 162 16.59 4.89 5.44
C CYS A 162 17.20 6.26 5.75
N ALA A 163 17.07 6.74 6.99
CA ALA A 163 17.63 8.01 7.42
C ALA A 163 19.15 8.04 7.29
N VAL A 164 19.84 6.94 7.61
CA VAL A 164 21.29 6.77 7.48
C VAL A 164 21.72 6.79 6.01
N LEU A 165 21.05 6.03 5.13
CA LEU A 165 21.35 5.98 3.71
C LEU A 165 21.09 7.32 3.00
N LEU A 166 20.11 8.09 3.49
CA LEU A 166 19.87 9.45 3.02
C LEU A 166 20.92 10.45 3.53
N ARG A 167 21.81 10.13 4.47
CA ARG A 167 22.88 11.04 4.90
C ARG A 167 23.93 11.18 3.80
N ARG A 168 24.25 12.44 3.45
CA ARG A 168 25.14 12.78 2.34
C ARG A 168 26.48 12.09 2.50
N GLY A 169 27.09 12.20 3.68
CA GLY A 169 28.39 11.59 3.97
C GLY A 169 28.40 10.07 3.84
N VAL A 170 27.35 9.38 4.29
CA VAL A 170 27.23 7.92 4.16
C VAL A 170 27.13 7.54 2.68
N LEU A 171 26.25 8.22 1.93
CA LEU A 171 26.06 7.97 0.51
C LEU A 171 27.34 8.26 -0.30
N THR A 172 28.07 9.34 0.04
CA THR A 172 29.37 9.66 -0.57
C THR A 172 30.38 8.54 -0.34
N VAL A 173 30.49 8.02 0.89
CA VAL A 173 31.40 6.90 1.21
C VAL A 173 31.00 5.61 0.50
N LEU A 174 29.70 5.32 0.40
CA LEU A 174 29.21 4.15 -0.34
C LEU A 174 29.51 4.27 -1.84
N LEU A 175 29.32 5.47 -2.42
CA LEU A 175 29.61 5.73 -3.83
C LEU A 175 31.11 5.70 -4.12
N SER A 176 31.97 6.21 -3.23
CA SER A 176 33.43 6.13 -3.40
C SER A 176 33.95 4.70 -3.27
N ARG A 177 33.28 3.84 -2.48
CA ARG A 177 33.60 2.40 -2.45
C ARG A 177 33.12 1.65 -3.69
N ALA A 178 32.11 2.18 -4.37
CA ALA A 178 31.62 1.64 -5.64
C ALA A 178 32.32 2.27 -6.86
N GLU A 179 33.36 3.09 -6.63
CA GLU A 179 34.14 3.73 -7.67
C GLU A 179 34.86 2.67 -8.50
N GLY A 180 34.46 2.52 -9.76
CA GLY A 180 34.90 1.43 -10.66
C GLY A 180 33.80 0.42 -11.02
N LEU A 181 32.72 0.31 -10.23
CA LEU A 181 31.54 -0.50 -10.57
C LEU A 181 30.46 0.30 -11.30
N VAL A 182 30.53 1.63 -11.22
CA VAL A 182 29.51 2.54 -11.73
C VAL A 182 30.17 3.50 -12.74
N PRO A 183 29.51 3.82 -13.87
CA PRO A 183 30.04 4.77 -14.84
C PRO A 183 30.41 6.12 -14.23
N GLY A 184 31.47 6.74 -14.75
CA GLY A 184 31.93 8.06 -14.31
C GLY A 184 30.81 9.11 -14.33
N GLY A 185 30.77 9.97 -13.30
CA GLY A 185 29.74 11.02 -13.15
C GLY A 185 28.44 10.57 -12.48
N THR A 186 28.18 9.26 -12.37
CA THR A 186 26.95 8.74 -11.73
C THR A 186 26.88 9.10 -10.24
N ALA A 187 28.01 9.08 -9.53
CA ALA A 187 28.06 9.44 -8.11
C ALA A 187 27.59 10.90 -7.87
N ALA A 188 28.03 11.83 -8.72
CA ALA A 188 27.61 13.23 -8.65
C ALA A 188 26.11 13.39 -8.94
N GLU A 189 25.59 12.65 -9.93
CA GLU A 189 24.15 12.65 -10.25
C GLU A 189 23.32 12.09 -9.09
N VAL A 190 23.74 10.98 -8.48
CA VAL A 190 23.05 10.38 -7.32
C VAL A 190 23.01 11.37 -6.14
N LEU A 191 24.12 12.05 -5.84
CA LEU A 191 24.16 13.06 -4.79
C LEU A 191 23.24 14.26 -5.11
N ARG A 192 23.19 14.69 -6.37
CA ARG A 192 22.28 15.75 -6.84
C ARG A 192 20.81 15.34 -6.70
N GLN A 193 20.47 14.11 -7.10
CA GLN A 193 19.13 13.54 -6.93
C GLN A 193 18.75 13.46 -5.45
N ARG A 194 19.67 13.03 -4.59
CA ARG A 194 19.48 12.98 -3.14
C ARG A 194 19.19 14.36 -2.57
N ASP A 195 19.96 15.39 -2.95
CA ASP A 195 19.77 16.75 -2.45
C ASP A 195 18.41 17.33 -2.90
N ALA A 196 18.01 17.07 -4.15
CA ALA A 196 16.68 17.41 -4.65
C ALA A 196 15.56 16.68 -3.89
N LEU A 197 15.73 15.38 -3.64
CA LEU A 197 14.80 14.55 -2.87
C LEU A 197 14.64 15.09 -1.44
N VAL A 198 15.73 15.30 -0.72
CA VAL A 198 15.70 15.81 0.66
C VAL A 198 15.09 17.22 0.70
N GLY A 199 15.41 18.08 -0.27
CA GLY A 199 14.80 19.39 -0.41
C GLY A 199 13.29 19.31 -0.60
N MET A 200 12.82 18.40 -1.46
CA MET A 200 11.39 18.17 -1.71
C MET A 200 10.67 17.63 -0.48
N LEU A 201 11.24 16.64 0.21
CA LEU A 201 10.66 16.04 1.41
C LEU A 201 10.49 17.08 2.52
N ARG A 202 11.46 17.99 2.69
CA ARG A 202 11.38 19.07 3.69
C ARG A 202 10.42 20.18 3.27
N GLY A 203 10.49 20.62 2.01
CA GLY A 203 9.69 21.74 1.51
C GLY A 203 8.22 21.40 1.29
N ARG A 204 7.86 20.13 1.15
CA ARG A 204 6.50 19.67 0.82
C ARG A 204 6.00 18.53 1.72
N ALA A 205 6.58 18.36 2.91
CA ALA A 205 6.28 17.27 3.83
C ALA A 205 4.76 17.06 4.01
N VAL A 206 4.03 18.13 4.32
CA VAL A 206 2.58 18.07 4.57
C VAL A 206 1.80 17.69 3.30
N ALA A 207 2.14 18.28 2.16
CA ALA A 207 1.46 17.99 0.89
C ALA A 207 1.69 16.55 0.39
N LEU A 208 2.78 15.91 0.82
CA LEU A 208 3.06 14.49 0.54
C LEU A 208 2.44 13.57 1.60
N ALA A 209 2.56 13.94 2.88
CA ALA A 209 2.17 13.09 3.99
C ALA A 209 0.65 13.05 4.20
N LEU A 210 -0.03 14.20 4.11
CA LEU A 210 -1.46 14.29 4.42
C LEU A 210 -2.33 13.42 3.51
N PRO A 211 -2.20 13.46 2.16
CA PRO A 211 -3.01 12.61 1.30
C PRO A 211 -2.68 11.13 1.49
N THR A 212 -1.40 10.79 1.69
CA THR A 212 -0.96 9.42 1.96
C THR A 212 -1.57 8.90 3.26
N LEU A 213 -1.55 9.68 4.34
CA LEU A 213 -2.14 9.31 5.61
C LEU A 213 -3.66 9.17 5.50
N ALA A 214 -4.33 10.08 4.79
CA ALA A 214 -5.75 10.00 4.52
C ALA A 214 -6.11 8.74 3.70
N ALA A 215 -5.26 8.35 2.74
CA ALA A 215 -5.45 7.10 2.00
C ALA A 215 -5.36 5.88 2.93
N ARG A 216 -4.38 5.85 3.85
CA ARG A 216 -4.27 4.75 4.83
C ARG A 216 -5.45 4.74 5.81
N ALA A 217 -5.93 5.90 6.22
CA ALA A 217 -7.14 6.01 7.04
C ALA A 217 -8.38 5.49 6.29
N ALA A 218 -8.54 5.79 5.00
CA ALA A 218 -9.63 5.26 4.18
C ALA A 218 -9.57 3.73 4.04
N GLN A 219 -8.37 3.18 3.85
CA GLN A 219 -8.16 1.73 3.78
C GLN A 219 -8.41 1.04 5.13
N TRP A 220 -8.05 1.67 6.24
CA TRP A 220 -8.38 1.16 7.57
C TRP A 220 -9.88 1.25 7.86
N ALA A 221 -10.53 2.36 7.48
CA ALA A 221 -11.98 2.50 7.57
C ALA A 221 -12.70 1.42 6.73
N ALA A 222 -12.14 1.02 5.58
CA ALA A 222 -12.66 -0.08 4.79
C ALA A 222 -12.61 -1.41 5.55
N LEU A 223 -11.52 -1.70 6.27
CA LEU A 223 -11.44 -2.87 7.14
C LEU A 223 -12.48 -2.79 8.28
N TRP A 224 -12.55 -1.66 8.97
CA TRP A 224 -13.50 -1.49 10.06
C TRP A 224 -14.95 -1.69 9.59
N LEU A 225 -15.35 -1.03 8.51
CA LEU A 225 -16.68 -1.20 7.93
C LEU A 225 -16.94 -2.61 7.38
N ALA A 226 -15.91 -3.31 6.89
CA ALA A 226 -16.05 -4.70 6.48
C ALA A 226 -16.35 -5.63 7.67
N ILE A 227 -15.78 -5.35 8.84
CA ILE A 227 -16.07 -6.06 10.10
C ILE A 227 -17.50 -5.73 10.58
N GLU A 228 -17.90 -4.46 10.54
CA GLU A 228 -19.27 -4.04 10.86
C GLU A 228 -20.31 -4.66 9.91
N ALA A 229 -19.98 -4.79 8.62
CA ALA A 229 -20.89 -5.35 7.61
C ALA A 229 -21.23 -6.82 7.86
N VAL A 230 -20.34 -7.57 8.51
CA VAL A 230 -20.59 -8.97 8.91
C VAL A 230 -21.21 -9.06 10.31
N GLY A 231 -21.51 -7.92 10.96
CA GLY A 231 -22.13 -7.87 12.28
C GLY A 231 -21.17 -8.21 13.43
N ALA A 232 -19.86 -8.18 13.19
CA ALA A 232 -18.87 -8.47 14.21
C ALA A 232 -18.44 -7.19 14.94
N GLU A 233 -18.29 -7.28 16.27
CA GLU A 233 -17.82 -6.17 17.09
C GLU A 233 -16.35 -6.39 17.48
N VAL A 234 -15.46 -5.59 16.89
CA VAL A 234 -14.03 -5.61 17.23
C VAL A 234 -13.62 -4.21 17.69
N PRO A 235 -13.03 -4.05 18.89
CA PRO A 235 -12.60 -2.73 19.34
C PRO A 235 -11.65 -2.06 18.36
N LEU A 236 -11.82 -0.76 18.15
CA LEU A 236 -11.13 0.03 17.12
C LEU A 236 -9.59 -0.05 17.20
N LEU A 237 -9.04 -0.22 18.41
CA LEU A 237 -7.60 -0.44 18.61
C LEU A 237 -7.12 -1.76 17.99
N PHE A 238 -7.90 -2.84 18.12
CA PHE A 238 -7.54 -4.12 17.52
C PHE A 238 -7.76 -4.13 16.01
N THR A 239 -8.75 -3.40 15.48
CA THR A 239 -8.89 -3.28 14.01
C THR A 239 -7.69 -2.55 13.40
N LEU A 240 -7.16 -1.53 14.08
CA LEU A 240 -5.92 -0.86 13.66
C LEU A 240 -4.71 -1.79 13.73
N ALA A 241 -4.61 -2.63 14.76
CA ALA A 241 -3.55 -3.64 14.87
C ALA A 241 -3.63 -4.68 13.73
N VAL A 242 -4.82 -5.18 13.42
CA VAL A 242 -5.06 -6.10 12.28
C VAL A 242 -4.68 -5.44 10.96
N PHE A 243 -5.13 -4.20 10.73
CA PHE A 243 -4.79 -3.44 9.53
C PHE A 243 -3.27 -3.29 9.37
N ALA A 244 -2.59 -2.92 10.45
CA ALA A 244 -1.17 -2.70 10.47
C ALA A 244 -0.38 -3.99 10.21
N LEU A 245 -0.81 -5.11 10.79
CA LEU A 245 -0.24 -6.42 10.51
C LEU A 245 -0.35 -6.77 9.02
N GLY A 246 -1.51 -6.53 8.42
CA GLY A 246 -1.71 -6.71 6.98
C GLY A 246 -0.71 -5.89 6.14
N ARG A 247 -0.38 -4.65 6.57
CA ARG A 247 0.63 -3.82 5.89
C ARG A 247 2.05 -4.35 6.04
N VAL A 248 2.44 -4.83 7.22
CA VAL A 248 3.75 -5.45 7.43
C VAL A 248 3.91 -6.70 6.56
N LEU A 249 2.90 -7.57 6.53
CA LEU A 249 2.96 -8.81 5.77
C LEU A 249 3.00 -8.57 4.26
N ALA A 250 2.36 -7.51 3.78
CA ALA A 250 2.43 -7.11 2.37
C ALA A 250 3.84 -6.68 1.92
N LEU A 251 4.76 -6.36 2.85
CA LEU A 251 6.15 -6.04 2.52
C LEU A 251 6.96 -7.27 2.12
N VAL A 252 6.52 -8.47 2.51
CA VAL A 252 7.21 -9.70 2.14
C VAL A 252 6.78 -10.04 0.71
N PRO A 253 7.68 -10.00 -0.30
CA PRO A 253 7.33 -10.13 -1.71
C PRO A 253 7.10 -11.60 -2.10
N LEU A 254 6.30 -12.32 -1.31
CA LEU A 254 5.87 -13.70 -1.57
C LEU A 254 4.75 -13.73 -2.63
N THR A 255 3.98 -12.65 -2.76
CA THR A 255 2.88 -12.53 -3.72
C THR A 255 2.90 -11.15 -4.39
N PRO A 256 2.53 -11.04 -5.68
CA PRO A 256 2.29 -9.75 -6.31
C PRO A 256 1.30 -8.93 -5.47
N GLY A 257 1.71 -7.74 -5.01
CA GLY A 257 0.88 -6.86 -4.18
C GLY A 257 0.64 -7.30 -2.73
N GLY A 258 1.24 -8.40 -2.25
CA GLY A 258 0.98 -8.93 -0.90
C GLY A 258 -0.41 -9.59 -0.73
N ALA A 259 -1.21 -9.61 -1.81
CA ALA A 259 -2.60 -10.06 -1.81
C ALA A 259 -2.70 -11.58 -1.62
N GLY A 260 -3.52 -11.96 -0.65
CA GLY A 260 -3.80 -13.34 -0.29
C GLY A 260 -3.08 -13.79 0.97
N ILE A 261 -1.86 -13.31 1.25
CA ILE A 261 -1.20 -13.63 2.54
C ILE A 261 -1.71 -12.68 3.62
N SER A 262 -1.73 -11.38 3.33
CA SER A 262 -2.08 -10.37 4.33
C SER A 262 -3.52 -10.55 4.81
N GLU A 263 -4.44 -10.88 3.90
CA GLU A 263 -5.86 -11.13 4.18
C GLU A 263 -6.07 -12.45 4.92
N THR A 264 -5.36 -13.51 4.53
CA THR A 264 -5.44 -14.82 5.19
C THR A 264 -5.01 -14.72 6.65
N VAL A 265 -3.87 -14.06 6.91
CA VAL A 265 -3.38 -13.87 8.28
C VAL A 265 -4.28 -12.91 9.06
N SER A 266 -4.73 -11.82 8.44
CA SER A 266 -5.67 -10.88 9.09
C SER A 266 -6.99 -11.56 9.46
N GLY A 267 -7.51 -12.44 8.60
CA GLY A 267 -8.69 -13.26 8.89
C GLY A 267 -8.49 -14.20 10.07
N ALA A 268 -7.35 -14.91 10.14
CA ALA A 268 -7.02 -15.75 11.29
C ALA A 268 -6.90 -14.94 12.59
N VAL A 269 -6.36 -13.72 12.51
CA VAL A 269 -6.26 -12.82 13.64
C VAL A 269 -7.64 -12.34 14.09
N LEU A 270 -8.56 -12.02 13.17
CA LEU A 270 -9.94 -11.71 13.53
C LEU A 270 -10.63 -12.88 14.23
N VAL A 271 -10.41 -14.12 13.77
CA VAL A 271 -10.93 -15.31 14.46
C VAL A 271 -10.37 -15.44 15.87
N ALA A 272 -9.08 -15.21 16.05
CA ALA A 272 -8.46 -15.23 17.37
C ALA A 272 -8.88 -14.06 18.27
N LEU A 273 -9.41 -12.97 17.70
CA LEU A 273 -10.08 -11.88 18.41
C LEU A 273 -11.56 -12.18 18.72
N GLY A 274 -12.06 -13.35 18.33
CA GLY A 274 -13.41 -13.82 18.65
C GLY A 274 -14.44 -13.65 17.54
N VAL A 275 -14.05 -13.16 16.35
CA VAL A 275 -14.95 -13.08 15.19
C VAL A 275 -15.24 -14.50 14.68
N ALA A 276 -16.48 -14.81 14.32
CA ALA A 276 -16.81 -16.11 13.76
C ALA A 276 -16.03 -16.35 12.45
N SER A 277 -15.61 -17.60 12.22
CA SER A 277 -14.73 -17.97 11.09
C SER A 277 -15.22 -17.49 9.72
N ALA A 278 -16.51 -17.67 9.43
CA ALA A 278 -17.09 -17.28 8.15
C ALA A 278 -17.17 -15.75 8.00
N ASP A 279 -17.50 -15.04 9.08
CA ASP A 279 -17.58 -13.58 9.14
C ASP A 279 -16.20 -12.94 8.95
N ALA A 280 -15.18 -13.48 9.61
CA ALA A 280 -13.80 -13.05 9.44
C ALA A 280 -13.33 -13.20 7.99
N ALA A 281 -13.63 -14.34 7.35
CA ALA A 281 -13.33 -14.55 5.94
C ALA A 281 -14.09 -13.57 5.03
N ALA A 282 -15.40 -13.39 5.25
CA ALA A 282 -16.23 -12.48 4.47
C ALA A 282 -15.77 -11.02 4.59
N ALA A 283 -15.40 -10.57 5.79
CA ALA A 283 -14.83 -9.24 6.01
C ALA A 283 -13.51 -9.04 5.23
N MET A 284 -12.66 -10.06 5.16
CA MET A 284 -11.43 -10.00 4.36
C MET A 284 -11.70 -9.98 2.85
N LEU A 285 -12.74 -10.68 2.38
CA LEU A 285 -13.19 -10.60 0.99
C LEU A 285 -13.72 -9.21 0.63
N LEU A 286 -14.47 -8.57 1.53
CA LEU A 286 -14.89 -7.19 1.37
C LEU A 286 -13.71 -6.23 1.31
N LEU A 287 -12.72 -6.38 2.19
CA LEU A 287 -11.50 -5.56 2.17
C LEU A 287 -10.75 -5.69 0.83
N LEU A 288 -10.69 -6.88 0.24
CA LEU A 288 -10.09 -7.09 -1.09
C LEU A 288 -10.77 -6.28 -2.18
N VAL A 289 -12.06 -5.96 -2.04
CA VAL A 289 -12.72 -5.08 -3.02
C VAL A 289 -12.04 -3.71 -3.04
N ALA A 290 -11.84 -3.11 -1.85
CA ALA A 290 -11.20 -1.81 -1.72
C ALA A 290 -9.70 -1.83 -2.10
N MET A 291 -8.99 -2.90 -1.72
CA MET A 291 -7.52 -2.94 -1.78
C MET A 291 -6.97 -3.57 -3.07
N LEU A 292 -7.75 -4.40 -3.75
CA LEU A 292 -7.31 -5.15 -4.93
C LEU A 292 -8.22 -4.90 -6.13
N VAL A 293 -9.53 -5.15 -6.00
CA VAL A 293 -10.45 -5.10 -7.15
C VAL A 293 -10.53 -3.70 -7.72
N VAL A 294 -10.76 -2.68 -6.88
CA VAL A 294 -10.87 -1.29 -7.33
C VAL A 294 -9.59 -0.79 -8.01
N PRO A 295 -8.39 -0.91 -7.42
CA PRO A 295 -7.14 -0.56 -8.10
C PRO A 295 -6.90 -1.31 -9.40
N LEU A 296 -7.22 -2.62 -9.45
CA LEU A 296 -7.01 -3.44 -10.63
C LEU A 296 -7.93 -3.01 -11.78
N LEU A 297 -9.21 -2.79 -11.51
CA LEU A 297 -10.18 -2.31 -12.51
C LEU A 297 -9.84 -0.89 -12.97
N ALA A 298 -9.50 0.01 -12.04
CA ALA A 298 -9.10 1.37 -12.37
C ALA A 298 -7.82 1.40 -13.21
N GLY A 299 -6.85 0.55 -12.90
CA GLY A 299 -5.61 0.42 -13.66
C GLY A 299 -5.85 -0.15 -15.06
N GLY A 300 -6.64 -1.22 -15.18
CA GLY A 300 -7.03 -1.78 -16.48
C GLY A 300 -7.74 -0.76 -17.37
N ALA A 301 -8.69 -0.02 -16.80
CA ALA A 301 -9.38 1.07 -17.51
C ALA A 301 -8.41 2.19 -17.93
N ALA A 302 -7.48 2.59 -17.05
CA ALA A 302 -6.51 3.63 -17.35
C ALA A 302 -5.55 3.23 -18.49
N VAL A 303 -5.10 1.97 -18.51
CA VAL A 303 -4.27 1.43 -19.60
C VAL A 303 -5.06 1.42 -20.91
N ALA A 304 -6.30 0.92 -20.90
CA ALA A 304 -7.16 0.90 -22.08
C ALA A 304 -7.40 2.31 -22.66
N LEU A 305 -7.70 3.29 -21.79
CA LEU A 305 -7.87 4.69 -22.17
C LEU A 305 -6.58 5.31 -22.73
N ALA A 306 -5.42 4.96 -22.17
CA ALA A 306 -4.13 5.44 -22.65
C ALA A 306 -3.80 4.89 -24.05
N LEU A 307 -4.13 3.63 -24.32
CA LEU A 307 -3.96 2.99 -25.63
C LEU A 307 -4.91 3.57 -26.68
N ALA A 308 -6.18 3.79 -26.34
CA ALA A 308 -7.17 4.36 -27.25
C ALA A 308 -6.85 5.79 -27.70
N ARG A 309 -6.03 6.53 -26.93
CA ARG A 309 -5.60 7.90 -27.24
C ARG A 309 -4.28 7.97 -28.02
N VAL A 310 -3.64 6.85 -28.33
CA VAL A 310 -2.46 6.83 -29.21
C VAL A 310 -2.96 7.03 -30.64
N PRO A 311 -2.59 8.12 -31.34
CA PRO A 311 -2.97 8.30 -32.74
C PRO A 311 -2.44 7.10 -33.53
N SER A 312 -3.33 6.42 -34.25
CA SER A 312 -2.93 5.41 -35.22
C SER A 312 -2.05 6.06 -36.27
N ARG A 313 -0.78 5.65 -36.37
CA ARG A 313 0.14 6.05 -37.44
C ARG A 313 -0.34 5.68 -38.86
N ALA A 314 -1.49 5.02 -38.98
CA ALA A 314 -2.07 4.54 -40.23
C ALA A 314 -2.77 5.61 -41.09
N ALA A 315 -2.53 6.90 -40.85
CA ALA A 315 -3.08 8.01 -41.66
C ALA A 315 -2.00 8.97 -42.19
N ALA A 316 -0.75 8.51 -42.22
CA ALA A 316 0.40 9.29 -42.70
C ALA A 316 1.14 8.63 -43.89
N ASP A 317 0.46 7.72 -44.59
CA ASP A 317 0.81 7.22 -45.93
C ASP A 317 -0.36 7.53 -46.87
#